data_AF-A0A1G0M4E2-F1
#
_entry.id   AF-A0A1G0M4E2-F1
#
_cell.length_a   1.000
_cell.length_b   1.000
_cell.length_c   1.000
_cell.angle_alpha   90.00
_cell.angle_beta   90.00
_cell.angle_gamma   90.00
#
_symmetry.space_group_name_H-M   'P 1'
#
loop_
_entity.id
_entity.type
_entity.pdbx_description
1 polymer ?
#
loop_
_entity_poly.entity_id
_entity_poly.type
_entity_poly.pdbx_seq_one_letter_code
_entity_poly.pdbx_strand_id
1 'polypeptide(L)'
;MVFWCGAVAVGFAAVIFSIGSDYANQLFQGMLEYSPYLPFLVTPLGLALIVFITGRFFPGSQGSGIPQSIAAIALSSHDERKKVLSLRIASGKIILTLSALLVGASVGREGPTVQIGSAIMYSLSRFASFSWLVLPLMASSFIAYAVSRRICPKPLYKTMAEGFIARIKEQSDCNPRIEQHHQNETK
;
A
#
# COMPACT_ATOMS: atom_id res chain seq x y z
N MET A 1 22.52 13.01 1.40
CA MET A 1 21.58 13.86 0.64
C MET A 1 20.43 13.07 0.00
N VAL A 2 20.70 11.97 -0.71
CA VAL A 2 19.65 11.13 -1.33
C VAL A 2 18.54 10.69 -0.35
N PHE A 3 18.89 10.30 0.88
CA PHE A 3 17.89 9.93 1.91
C PHE A 3 16.97 11.09 2.32
N TRP A 4 17.54 12.29 2.52
CA TRP A 4 16.77 13.49 2.88
C TRP A 4 15.87 13.94 1.74
N CYS A 5 16.39 14.01 0.51
CA CYS A 5 15.56 14.28 -0.68
C CYS A 5 14.44 13.24 -0.83
N GLY A 6 14.75 11.99 -0.53
CA GLY A 6 13.81 10.90 -0.54
C GLY A 6 12.68 11.03 0.49
N ALA A 7 13.03 11.33 1.74
CA ALA A 7 12.06 11.56 2.81
C ALA A 7 11.15 12.76 2.50
N VAL A 8 11.72 13.84 1.97
CA VAL A 8 10.97 15.01 1.50
C VAL A 8 10.02 14.64 0.36
N ALA A 9 10.48 13.84 -0.62
CA ALA A 9 9.65 13.38 -1.72
C ALA A 9 8.49 12.49 -1.25
N VAL A 10 8.72 11.58 -0.30
CA VAL A 10 7.66 10.77 0.33
C VAL A 10 6.63 11.67 1.01
N GLY A 11 7.09 12.62 1.83
CA GLY A 11 6.21 13.55 2.53
C GLY A 11 5.37 14.37 1.56
N PHE A 12 5.99 14.90 0.51
CA PHE A 12 5.31 15.68 -0.52
C PHE A 12 4.26 14.86 -1.28
N ALA A 13 4.60 13.64 -1.71
CA ALA A 13 3.65 12.75 -2.38
C ALA A 13 2.47 12.37 -1.49
N ALA A 14 2.71 12.10 -0.20
CA ALA A 14 1.66 11.80 0.77
C ALA A 14 0.73 13.00 1.00
N VAL A 15 1.28 14.22 1.08
CA VAL A 15 0.49 15.45 1.22
C VAL A 15 -0.38 15.69 -0.02
N ILE A 16 0.18 15.59 -1.23
CA ILE A 16 -0.61 15.73 -2.47
C ILE A 16 -1.75 14.72 -2.52
N PHE A 17 -1.48 13.46 -2.17
CA PHE A 17 -2.49 12.42 -2.15
C PHE A 17 -3.59 12.70 -1.12
N SER A 18 -3.22 13.17 0.07
CA SER A 18 -4.19 13.54 1.11
C SER A 18 -5.09 14.68 0.64
N ILE A 19 -4.51 15.75 0.11
CA ILE A 19 -5.27 16.91 -0.40
C ILE A 19 -6.20 16.48 -1.54
N GLY A 20 -5.71 15.68 -2.48
CA GLY A 20 -6.54 15.18 -3.58
C GLY A 20 -7.72 14.33 -3.08
N SER A 21 -7.49 13.52 -2.04
CA SER A 21 -8.53 12.68 -1.43
C SER A 21 -9.60 13.54 -0.75
N ASP A 22 -9.18 14.58 -0.03
CA ASP A 22 -10.09 15.51 0.65
C ASP A 22 -10.90 16.32 -0.37
N TYR A 23 -10.30 16.73 -1.49
CA TYR A 23 -10.98 17.45 -2.56
C TYR A 23 -11.99 16.55 -3.30
N ALA A 24 -11.63 15.30 -3.56
CA ALA A 24 -12.54 14.33 -4.18
C ALA A 24 -13.78 14.08 -3.31
N ASN A 25 -13.57 13.96 -2.00
CA ASN A 25 -14.65 13.75 -1.04
C ASN A 25 -15.54 15.00 -0.91
N GLN A 26 -14.95 16.20 -0.91
CA GLN A 26 -15.71 17.46 -0.93
C GLN A 26 -16.54 17.61 -2.21
N LEU A 27 -16.00 17.24 -3.36
CA LEU A 27 -16.75 17.32 -4.63
C LEU A 27 -17.94 16.36 -4.63
N PHE A 28 -17.79 15.15 -4.08
CA PHE A 28 -18.90 14.22 -3.89
C PHE A 28 -19.97 14.78 -2.94
N GLN A 29 -19.56 15.40 -1.83
CA GLN A 29 -20.49 16.07 -0.92
C GLN A 29 -21.20 17.28 -1.55
N GLY A 30 -20.51 18.06 -2.37
CA GLY A 30 -21.15 19.14 -3.16
C GLY A 30 -22.20 18.62 -4.14
N MET A 31 -22.01 17.42 -4.71
CA MET A 31 -23.04 16.77 -5.53
C MET A 31 -24.24 16.29 -4.71
N LEU A 32 -24.02 15.82 -3.48
CA LEU A 32 -25.06 15.41 -2.53
C LEU A 32 -25.97 16.58 -2.13
N GLU A 33 -25.38 17.77 -1.89
CA GLU A 33 -26.12 18.99 -1.54
C GLU A 33 -27.01 19.50 -2.68
N TYR A 34 -26.59 19.28 -3.94
CA TYR A 34 -27.36 19.73 -5.11
C TYR A 34 -28.61 18.86 -5.37
N SER A 35 -28.52 17.54 -5.21
CA SER A 35 -29.69 16.65 -5.30
C SER A 35 -29.47 15.33 -4.55
N PRO A 36 -30.35 14.96 -3.60
CA PRO A 36 -30.24 13.71 -2.84
C PRO A 36 -30.31 12.42 -3.68
N TYR A 37 -30.86 12.48 -4.90
CA TYR A 37 -31.07 11.31 -5.76
C TYR A 37 -29.90 11.04 -6.72
N LEU A 38 -29.05 12.03 -6.97
CA LEU A 38 -27.86 11.93 -7.84
C LEU A 38 -26.89 10.80 -7.46
N PRO A 39 -26.54 10.62 -6.16
CA PRO A 39 -25.63 9.55 -5.72
C PRO A 39 -26.19 8.16 -5.97
N PHE A 40 -27.52 8.00 -5.98
CA PHE A 40 -28.15 6.70 -6.18
C PHE A 40 -27.85 6.12 -7.57
N LEU A 41 -27.61 6.98 -8.56
CA LEU A 41 -27.22 6.57 -9.92
C LEU A 41 -25.72 6.70 -10.13
N VAL A 42 -25.10 7.77 -9.61
CA VAL A 42 -23.67 8.06 -9.82
C VAL A 42 -22.77 7.06 -9.11
N THR A 43 -23.05 6.70 -7.86
CA THR A 43 -22.24 5.76 -7.09
C THR A 43 -22.16 4.37 -7.71
N PRO A 44 -23.27 3.69 -8.06
CA PRO A 44 -23.18 2.38 -8.69
C PRO A 44 -22.58 2.44 -10.11
N LEU A 45 -22.91 3.47 -10.91
CA LEU A 45 -22.37 3.62 -12.26
C LEU A 45 -20.87 3.90 -12.25
N GLY A 46 -20.43 4.82 -11.37
CA GLY A 46 -19.03 5.17 -11.22
C GLY A 46 -18.21 4.05 -10.62
N LEU A 47 -18.74 3.30 -9.63
CA LEU A 47 -18.08 2.09 -9.13
C LEU A 47 -17.95 1.02 -10.22
N ALA A 48 -19.00 0.77 -11.01
CA ALA A 48 -18.94 -0.17 -12.12
C ALA A 48 -17.87 0.24 -13.15
N LEU A 49 -17.81 1.52 -13.51
CA LEU A 49 -16.80 2.08 -14.40
C LEU A 49 -15.39 1.92 -13.82
N ILE A 50 -15.20 2.21 -12.53
CA ILE A 50 -13.92 2.08 -11.84
C ILE A 50 -13.48 0.62 -11.82
N VAL A 51 -14.36 -0.32 -11.46
CA VAL A 51 -14.05 -1.76 -11.46
C VAL A 51 -13.67 -2.23 -12.87
N PHE A 52 -14.39 -1.78 -13.89
CA PHE A 52 -14.08 -2.07 -15.29
C PHE A 52 -12.70 -1.55 -15.71
N ILE A 53 -12.40 -0.27 -15.41
CA ILE A 53 -11.10 0.34 -15.70
C ILE A 53 -9.97 -0.37 -14.92
N THR A 54 -10.22 -0.73 -13.67
CA THR A 54 -9.27 -1.45 -12.81
C THR A 54 -8.89 -2.79 -13.43
N GLY A 55 -9.89 -3.59 -13.82
CA GLY A 55 -9.68 -4.89 -14.44
C GLY A 55 -8.97 -4.78 -15.80
N ARG A 56 -9.22 -3.70 -16.55
CA ARG A 56 -8.70 -3.53 -17.92
C ARG A 56 -7.31 -2.91 -18.01
N PHE A 57 -6.98 -1.96 -17.13
CA PHE A 57 -5.74 -1.16 -17.20
C PHE A 57 -4.77 -1.42 -16.04
N PHE A 58 -5.25 -1.88 -14.88
CA PHE A 58 -4.42 -2.11 -13.69
C PHE A 58 -4.67 -3.49 -13.06
N PRO A 59 -4.54 -4.60 -13.82
CA PRO A 59 -4.66 -5.94 -13.24
C PRO A 59 -3.61 -6.12 -12.13
N GLY A 60 -4.07 -6.39 -10.90
CA GLY A 60 -3.23 -6.51 -9.70
C GLY A 60 -3.28 -5.33 -8.72
N SER A 61 -3.94 -4.21 -9.05
CA SER A 61 -4.18 -3.13 -8.06
C SER A 61 -5.35 -3.44 -7.10
N GLN A 62 -6.01 -4.59 -7.28
CA GLN A 62 -7.12 -5.04 -6.45
C GLN A 62 -6.63 -5.49 -5.06
N GLY A 63 -7.36 -5.11 -4.02
CA GLY A 63 -7.04 -5.47 -2.63
C GLY A 63 -6.22 -4.42 -1.87
N SER A 64 -6.07 -4.64 -0.56
CA SER A 64 -5.46 -3.67 0.35
C SER A 64 -3.95 -3.49 0.07
N GLY A 65 -3.49 -2.25 0.15
CA GLY A 65 -2.05 -1.92 -0.01
C GLY A 65 -1.19 -2.46 1.14
N ILE A 66 -1.76 -2.69 2.33
CA ILE A 66 -1.01 -3.13 3.51
C ILE A 66 -0.53 -4.60 3.35
N PRO A 67 -1.41 -5.59 3.05
CA PRO A 67 -0.97 -6.96 2.75
C PRO A 67 0.00 -7.05 1.56
N GLN A 68 -0.22 -6.23 0.51
CA GLN A 68 0.69 -6.19 -0.65
C GLN A 68 2.08 -5.67 -0.28
N SER A 69 2.15 -4.67 0.59
CA SER A 69 3.42 -4.12 1.10
C SER A 69 4.13 -5.13 2.00
N ILE A 70 3.38 -5.85 2.85
CA ILE A 70 3.91 -6.92 3.71
C ILE A 70 4.42 -8.09 2.86
N ALA A 71 3.66 -8.52 1.84
CA ALA A 71 4.08 -9.57 0.91
C ALA A 71 5.35 -9.17 0.14
N ALA A 72 5.46 -7.90 -0.28
CA ALA A 72 6.67 -7.38 -0.92
C ALA A 72 7.91 -7.40 -0.01
N ILE A 73 7.73 -7.27 1.31
CA ILE A 73 8.80 -7.41 2.30
C ILE A 73 9.18 -8.90 2.51
N ALA A 74 8.20 -9.81 2.45
CA ALA A 74 8.39 -11.25 2.61
C ALA A 74 9.03 -11.95 1.39
N LEU A 75 8.95 -11.35 0.20
CA LEU A 75 9.55 -11.87 -1.04
C LEU A 75 11.07 -11.65 -1.09
N SER A 76 11.85 -12.73 -1.06
CA SER A 76 13.33 -12.72 -1.01
C SER A 76 14.01 -12.43 -2.35
N SER A 77 13.32 -12.62 -3.48
CA SER A 77 13.91 -12.52 -4.84
C SER A 77 13.86 -11.08 -5.40
N HIS A 78 14.99 -10.63 -5.96
CA HIS A 78 15.20 -9.24 -6.42
C HIS A 78 14.37 -8.84 -7.66
N ASP A 79 13.89 -9.80 -8.46
CA ASP A 79 13.13 -9.56 -9.69
C ASP A 79 11.61 -9.63 -9.52
N GLU A 80 11.10 -10.40 -8.55
CA GLU A 80 9.68 -10.35 -8.17
C GLU A 80 9.33 -9.08 -7.38
N ARG A 81 10.27 -8.60 -6.53
CA ARG A 81 10.12 -7.31 -5.83
C ARG A 81 9.93 -6.13 -6.79
N LYS A 82 10.54 -6.14 -7.97
CA LYS A 82 10.36 -5.10 -9.01
C LYS A 82 8.98 -5.13 -9.67
N LYS A 83 8.36 -6.32 -9.79
CA LYS A 83 7.02 -6.48 -10.38
C LYS A 83 5.92 -6.02 -9.43
N VAL A 84 6.04 -6.30 -8.13
CA VAL A 84 5.04 -5.91 -7.12
C VAL A 84 5.19 -4.43 -6.70
N LEU A 85 6.41 -3.89 -6.81
CA LEU A 85 6.73 -2.50 -6.46
C LEU A 85 6.94 -1.59 -7.68
N SER A 86 6.34 -1.93 -8.82
CA SER A 86 6.39 -1.05 -9.98
C SER A 86 5.66 0.26 -9.64
N LEU A 87 6.35 1.39 -9.75
CA LEU A 87 5.82 2.75 -9.56
C LEU A 87 4.52 2.97 -10.37
N ARG A 88 4.33 2.20 -11.43
CA ARG A 88 3.13 2.14 -12.27
C ARG A 88 1.89 1.57 -11.56
N ILE A 89 2.04 0.53 -10.72
CA ILE A 89 0.93 -0.04 -9.94
C ILE A 89 0.58 0.90 -8.78
N ALA A 90 1.60 1.50 -8.14
CA ALA A 90 1.39 2.48 -7.08
C ALA A 90 0.66 3.74 -7.59
N SER A 91 1.12 4.33 -8.69
CA SER A 91 0.46 5.49 -9.33
C SER A 91 -0.94 5.15 -9.85
N GLY A 92 -1.12 3.97 -10.43
CA GLY A 92 -2.45 3.48 -10.82
C GLY A 92 -3.41 3.43 -9.63
N LYS A 93 -2.95 2.89 -8.50
CA LYS A 93 -3.75 2.76 -7.28
C LYS A 93 -4.10 4.12 -6.68
N ILE A 94 -3.21 5.12 -6.74
CA ILE A 94 -3.50 6.50 -6.34
C ILE A 94 -4.67 7.05 -7.13
N ILE A 95 -4.56 7.05 -8.46
CA ILE A 95 -5.59 7.59 -9.35
C ILE A 95 -6.92 6.88 -9.11
N LEU A 96 -6.87 5.56 -9.02
CA LEU A 96 -8.06 4.74 -8.84
C LEU A 96 -8.75 4.99 -7.48
N THR A 97 -7.96 5.23 -6.43
CA THR A 97 -8.50 5.56 -5.09
C THR A 97 -9.12 6.95 -5.09
N LEU A 98 -8.48 7.93 -5.73
CA LEU A 98 -9.03 9.29 -5.87
C LEU A 98 -10.33 9.28 -6.68
N SER A 99 -10.39 8.53 -7.78
CA SER A 99 -11.61 8.34 -8.56
C SER A 99 -12.69 7.62 -7.76
N ALA A 100 -12.34 6.62 -6.95
CA ALA A 100 -13.30 5.92 -6.10
C ALA A 100 -13.90 6.86 -5.03
N LEU A 101 -13.07 7.66 -4.36
CA LEU A 101 -13.51 8.68 -3.41
C LEU A 101 -14.42 9.73 -4.07
N LEU A 102 -14.12 10.12 -5.31
CA LEU A 102 -14.92 11.09 -6.06
C LEU A 102 -16.37 10.62 -6.32
N VAL A 103 -16.58 9.31 -6.45
CA VAL A 103 -17.90 8.71 -6.68
C VAL A 103 -18.55 8.25 -5.36
N GLY A 104 -17.93 8.57 -4.22
CA GLY A 104 -18.45 8.24 -2.89
C GLY A 104 -18.19 6.81 -2.44
N ALA A 105 -17.22 6.12 -3.05
CA ALA A 105 -16.83 4.80 -2.60
C ALA A 105 -16.18 4.87 -1.20
N SER A 106 -16.58 3.98 -0.30
CA SER A 106 -15.96 3.85 1.03
C SER A 106 -14.59 3.16 0.90
N VAL A 107 -13.56 3.93 0.60
CA VAL A 107 -12.17 3.45 0.45
C VAL A 107 -11.26 4.19 1.42
N GLY A 108 -10.52 3.45 2.25
CA GLY A 108 -9.56 4.01 3.19
C GLY A 108 -8.28 4.50 2.51
N ARG A 109 -7.80 5.68 2.92
CA ARG A 109 -6.54 6.31 2.45
C ARG A 109 -5.27 5.69 3.02
N GLU A 110 -5.38 4.81 4.01
CA GLU A 110 -4.26 4.18 4.71
C GLU A 110 -3.43 3.27 3.79
N GLY A 111 -4.12 2.41 3.03
CA GLY A 111 -3.47 1.44 2.13
C GLY A 111 -2.65 2.11 1.02
N PRO A 112 -3.22 3.04 0.24
CA PRO A 112 -2.49 3.76 -0.80
C PRO A 112 -1.31 4.57 -0.24
N THR A 113 -1.49 5.26 0.90
CA THR A 113 -0.43 6.09 1.50
C THR A 113 0.80 5.26 1.90
N VAL A 114 0.58 4.09 2.54
CA VAL A 114 1.67 3.17 2.91
C VAL A 114 2.38 2.60 1.68
N GLN A 115 1.63 2.31 0.61
CA GLN A 115 2.21 1.79 -0.63
C GLN A 115 3.03 2.84 -1.39
N ILE A 116 2.60 4.11 -1.38
CA ILE A 116 3.38 5.23 -1.93
C ILE A 116 4.70 5.39 -1.18
N GLY A 117 4.64 5.41 0.16
CA GLY A 117 5.82 5.55 1.00
C GLY A 117 6.81 4.41 0.80
N SER A 118 6.34 3.16 0.81
CA SER A 118 7.19 1.98 0.58
C SER A 118 7.79 1.94 -0.83
N ALA A 119 7.04 2.30 -1.87
CA ALA A 119 7.54 2.34 -3.25
C ALA A 119 8.66 3.38 -3.44
N ILE A 120 8.46 4.60 -2.92
CA ILE A 120 9.46 5.66 -3.01
C ILE A 120 10.69 5.30 -2.17
N MET A 121 10.49 4.85 -0.92
CA MET A 121 11.57 4.44 -0.01
C MET A 121 12.41 3.30 -0.58
N TYR A 122 11.77 2.31 -1.20
CA TYR A 122 12.47 1.21 -1.87
C TYR A 122 13.23 1.66 -3.12
N SER A 123 12.66 2.58 -3.90
CA SER A 123 13.38 3.17 -5.04
C SER A 123 14.67 3.85 -4.56
N LEU A 124 14.61 4.58 -3.45
CA LEU A 124 15.75 5.27 -2.85
C LEU A 124 16.76 4.31 -2.22
N SER A 125 16.32 3.22 -1.60
CA SER A 125 17.22 2.24 -0.99
C SER A 125 18.11 1.55 -2.02
N ARG A 126 17.67 1.46 -3.28
CA ARG A 126 18.49 1.00 -4.42
C ARG A 126 19.67 1.93 -4.72
N PHE A 127 19.50 3.23 -4.54
CA PHE A 127 20.53 4.24 -4.81
C PHE A 127 21.41 4.52 -3.58
N ALA A 128 20.88 4.30 -2.37
CA ALA A 128 21.59 4.53 -1.12
C ALA A 128 22.45 3.31 -0.71
N SER A 129 23.53 3.03 -1.45
CA SER A 129 24.51 1.98 -1.10
C SER A 129 25.60 2.48 -0.13
N PHE A 130 25.22 3.16 0.96
CA PHE A 130 26.22 3.65 1.95
C PHE A 130 26.04 2.96 3.30
N SER A 131 26.75 1.84 3.50
CA SER A 131 26.65 0.96 4.69
C SER A 131 26.97 1.64 6.02
N TRP A 132 27.73 2.74 6.03
CA TRP A 132 28.25 3.33 7.27
C TRP A 132 27.16 3.95 8.17
N LEU A 133 26.08 4.48 7.60
CA LEU A 133 24.99 5.09 8.39
C LEU A 133 23.91 4.08 8.81
N VAL A 134 23.84 2.93 8.14
CA VAL A 134 22.84 1.88 8.41
C VAL A 134 23.17 1.12 9.69
N LEU A 135 24.45 0.88 9.96
CA LEU A 135 24.94 0.24 11.19
C LEU A 135 24.46 0.92 12.48
N PRO A 136 24.67 2.24 12.69
CA PRO A 136 24.20 2.91 13.90
C PRO A 136 22.67 2.99 13.99
N LEU A 137 21.95 3.07 12.86
CA LEU A 137 20.47 3.04 12.83
C LEU A 137 19.90 1.66 13.17
N MET A 138 20.53 0.59 12.70
CA MET A 138 20.17 -0.78 13.07
C MET A 138 20.48 -1.07 14.53
N ALA A 139 21.64 -0.61 15.03
CA ALA A 139 22.01 -0.74 16.43
C ALA A 139 21.02 -0.02 17.36
N SER A 140 20.66 1.23 17.04
CA SER A 140 19.66 1.98 17.83
C SER A 140 18.27 1.34 17.77
N SER A 141 17.85 0.83 16.61
CA SER A 141 16.58 0.10 16.47
C SER A 141 16.57 -1.21 17.28
N PHE A 142 17.68 -1.94 17.30
CA PHE A 142 17.83 -3.16 18.12
C PHE A 142 17.74 -2.86 19.61
N ILE A 143 18.43 -1.82 20.09
CA ILE A 143 18.39 -1.39 21.49
C ILE A 143 16.97 -0.95 21.86
N ALA A 144 16.33 -0.13 21.02
CA ALA A 144 14.95 0.30 21.22
C ALA A 144 13.98 -0.89 21.25
N TYR A 145 14.14 -1.86 20.35
CA TYR A 145 13.32 -3.08 20.30
C TYR A 145 13.51 -3.94 21.56
N ALA A 146 14.74 -4.09 22.04
CA ALA A 146 15.06 -4.85 23.25
C ALA A 146 14.43 -4.22 24.50
N VAL A 147 14.49 -2.89 24.62
CA VAL A 147 13.84 -2.15 25.72
C VAL A 147 12.31 -2.24 25.61
N SER A 148 11.76 -2.07 24.40
CA SER A 148 10.32 -2.16 24.16
C SER A 148 9.74 -3.52 24.56
N ARG A 149 10.42 -4.63 24.24
CA ARG A 149 10.00 -5.97 24.64
C ARG A 149 10.04 -6.21 26.15
N ARG A 150 10.90 -5.51 26.88
CA ARG A 150 10.96 -5.60 28.35
C ARG A 150 9.77 -4.92 29.02
N ILE A 151 9.18 -3.90 28.38
CA ILE A 151 8.04 -3.14 28.90
C ILE A 151 6.71 -3.72 28.39
N CYS A 152 6.61 -4.04 27.10
CA CYS A 152 5.42 -4.63 26.46
C CYS A 152 5.74 -6.03 25.88
N PRO A 153 5.53 -7.11 26.65
CA PRO A 153 5.84 -8.48 26.20
C PRO A 153 4.95 -8.96 25.04
N LYS A 154 3.81 -8.31 24.79
CA LYS A 154 2.95 -8.55 23.61
C LYS A 154 2.88 -7.29 22.75
N PRO A 155 3.53 -7.25 21.57
CA PRO A 155 3.33 -6.16 20.64
C PRO A 155 1.89 -6.22 20.11
N LEU A 156 1.15 -5.13 20.30
CA LEU A 156 -0.25 -4.96 19.87
C LEU A 156 -0.48 -5.35 18.40
N TYR A 157 0.57 -5.15 17.58
CA TYR A 157 0.56 -5.48 16.16
C TYR A 157 0.42 -6.98 15.88
N LYS A 158 0.93 -7.87 16.74
CA LYS A 158 0.85 -9.33 16.51
C LYS A 158 -0.61 -9.80 16.51
N THR A 159 -1.39 -9.32 17.48
CA THR A 159 -2.81 -9.69 17.61
C THR A 159 -3.66 -9.15 16.46
N MET A 160 -3.34 -7.95 15.95
CA MET A 160 -4.03 -7.40 14.78
C MET A 160 -3.57 -8.03 13.46
N ALA A 161 -2.30 -8.44 13.38
CA ALA A 161 -1.74 -9.07 12.19
C ALA A 161 -2.17 -10.54 12.00
N GLU A 162 -2.51 -11.26 13.07
CA GLU A 162 -3.01 -12.64 12.99
C GLU A 162 -4.24 -12.77 12.07
N GLY A 163 -5.18 -11.82 12.13
CA GLY A 163 -6.34 -11.79 11.23
C GLY A 163 -5.99 -11.53 9.76
N PHE A 164 -4.90 -10.79 9.48
CA PHE A 164 -4.42 -10.57 8.12
C PHE A 164 -3.63 -11.76 7.59
N ILE A 165 -2.78 -12.38 8.41
CA ILE A 165 -2.01 -13.57 8.03
C ILE A 165 -2.93 -14.75 7.76
N ALA A 166 -4.00 -14.93 8.56
CA ALA A 166 -5.01 -15.96 8.31
C ALA A 166 -5.65 -15.79 6.91
N ARG A 167 -6.01 -14.55 6.53
CA ARG A 167 -6.58 -14.25 5.20
C ARG A 167 -5.59 -14.45 4.05
N ILE A 168 -4.31 -14.11 4.25
CA ILE A 168 -3.27 -14.35 3.24
C ILE A 168 -3.08 -15.85 3.03
N LYS A 169 -3.09 -16.63 4.12
CA LYS A 169 -2.99 -18.10 4.07
C LYS A 169 -4.19 -18.70 3.34
N GLU A 170 -5.39 -18.25 3.66
CA GLU A 170 -6.64 -18.67 3.02
C GLU A 170 -6.69 -18.32 1.51
N GLN A 171 -6.17 -17.14 1.11
CA GLN A 171 -6.04 -16.78 -0.31
C GLN A 171 -4.96 -17.58 -1.04
N SER A 172 -3.93 -18.06 -0.34
CA SER A 172 -2.88 -18.91 -0.93
C SER A 172 -3.38 -20.35 -1.11
N ASP A 173 -4.12 -20.89 -0.15
CA ASP A 173 -4.72 -22.23 -0.23
C ASP A 173 -5.79 -22.33 -1.34
N CYS A 174 -6.52 -21.25 -1.62
CA CYS A 174 -7.51 -21.20 -2.71
C CYS A 174 -6.87 -20.99 -4.11
N ASN A 175 -5.59 -20.61 -4.18
CA ASN A 175 -4.86 -20.40 -5.43
C ASN A 175 -3.60 -21.29 -5.49
N PRO A 176 -3.72 -22.56 -5.93
CA PRO A 176 -2.63 -23.55 -5.89
C PRO A 176 -1.43 -23.23 -6.83
N ARG A 177 -1.46 -22.10 -7.56
CA ARG A 177 -0.35 -21.67 -8.42
C ARG A 177 0.81 -21.00 -7.68
N ILE A 178 0.64 -20.59 -6.42
CA ILE A 178 1.69 -19.89 -5.65
C ILE A 178 2.67 -20.87 -5.00
N GLU A 179 2.21 -22.06 -4.54
CA GLU A 179 3.11 -23.07 -3.95
C GLU A 179 4.15 -23.62 -4.94
N GLN A 180 3.81 -23.69 -6.23
CA GLN A 180 4.70 -24.29 -7.24
C GLN A 180 5.94 -23.45 -7.54
N HIS A 181 5.90 -22.13 -7.33
CA HIS A 181 7.09 -21.27 -7.49
C HIS A 181 8.02 -21.31 -6.27
N HIS A 182 7.50 -21.54 -5.06
CA HIS A 182 8.32 -21.60 -3.85
C HIS A 182 9.07 -22.95 -3.73
N GLN A 183 8.49 -24.05 -4.19
CA GLN A 183 9.13 -25.38 -4.16
C GLN A 183 10.24 -25.57 -5.21
N ASN A 184 10.22 -24.82 -6.32
CA ASN A 184 11.26 -24.90 -7.35
C ASN A 184 12.51 -24.05 -7.04
N GLU A 185 12.47 -23.15 -6.06
CA GLU A 185 13.65 -22.39 -5.61
C GLU A 185 14.38 -23.03 -4.42
N THR A 186 13.82 -24.11 -3.84
CA THR A 186 14.46 -24.85 -2.73
C THR A 186 15.08 -26.18 -3.14
N LYS A 187 15.17 -26.44 -4.45
CA LYS A 187 15.79 -27.65 -5.03
C LYS A 187 16.88 -27.26 -6.02
#